data_AF-A0A2K6QVB0-F1
#
_entry.id   AF-A0A2K6QVB0-F1
#
_cell.length_a   1.000
_cell.length_b   1.000
_cell.length_c   1.000
_cell.angle_alpha   90.00
_cell.angle_beta   90.00
_cell.angle_gamma   90.00
#
_symmetry.space_group_name_H-M   'P 1'
#
loop_
_entity.id
_entity.type
_entity.pdbx_description
1 polymer ?
#
loop_
_entity_poly.entity_id
_entity_poly.type
_entity_poly.pdbx_seq_one_letter_code
_entity_poly.pdbx_strand_id
1 'polypeptide(L)'
;MRLSVCLLLVTLALCCYRANALACPALASEITGFLFLNDDLLKLQVAKFNPPPEALAATLQVKHCTDQIPLSDRLLIEKALLKIVLKCGV
;
A
#
# COMPACT_ATOMS: atom_id res chain seq x y z
N MET A 1 -40.33 3.89 -0.25
CA MET A 1 -39.30 2.87 -0.52
C MET A 1 -38.51 3.04 -1.82
N ARG A 2 -38.93 3.88 -2.79
CA ARG A 2 -38.14 4.11 -4.02
C ARG A 2 -36.98 5.11 -3.88
N LEU A 3 -37.13 6.10 -2.99
CA LEU A 3 -36.10 7.14 -2.77
C LEU A 3 -34.81 6.61 -2.12
N SER A 4 -34.90 5.65 -1.19
CA SER A 4 -33.69 5.11 -0.54
C SER A 4 -32.81 4.31 -1.51
N VAL A 5 -33.41 3.60 -2.47
CA VAL A 5 -32.65 2.87 -3.51
C VAL A 5 -31.91 3.83 -4.43
N CYS A 6 -32.56 4.92 -4.88
CA CYS A 6 -31.90 5.94 -5.68
C CYS A 6 -30.75 6.62 -4.92
N LEU A 7 -30.94 6.93 -3.63
CA LEU A 7 -29.90 7.52 -2.78
C LEU A 7 -28.72 6.57 -2.58
N LEU A 8 -28.96 5.26 -2.40
CA LEU A 8 -27.91 4.26 -2.30
C LEU A 8 -27.11 4.15 -3.60
N LEU A 9 -27.77 4.16 -4.76
CA LEU A 9 -27.10 4.10 -6.06
C LEU A 9 -26.27 5.34 -6.35
N VAL A 10 -26.76 6.52 -5.99
CA VAL A 10 -26.00 7.78 -6.13
C VAL A 10 -24.80 7.79 -5.18
N THR A 11 -24.98 7.36 -3.92
CA THR A 11 -23.86 7.24 -2.96
C THR A 11 -22.82 6.24 -3.47
N LEU A 12 -23.25 5.08 -3.97
CA LEU A 12 -22.34 4.08 -4.53
C LEU A 12 -21.60 4.62 -5.75
N ALA A 13 -22.29 5.29 -6.67
CA ALA A 13 -21.68 5.91 -7.84
C ALA A 13 -20.63 6.97 -7.44
N LEU A 14 -20.92 7.80 -6.42
CA LEU A 14 -19.98 8.80 -5.91
C LEU A 14 -18.79 8.18 -5.16
N CYS A 15 -19.02 7.10 -4.39
CA CYS A 15 -17.96 6.34 -3.73
C CYS A 15 -17.05 5.64 -4.75
N CYS A 16 -17.63 5.03 -5.79
CA CYS A 16 -16.89 4.35 -6.86
C CYS A 16 -16.22 5.32 -7.83
N TYR A 17 -16.74 6.54 -8.01
CA TYR A 17 -16.10 7.57 -8.83
C TYR A 17 -14.73 8.00 -8.29
N ARG A 18 -14.53 7.95 -6.97
CA ARG A 18 -13.22 8.22 -6.34
C ARG A 18 -12.26 7.04 -6.37
N ALA A 19 -12.74 5.83 -6.69
CA ALA A 19 -11.89 4.66 -6.85
C ALA A 19 -11.23 4.71 -8.24
N ASN A 20 -10.26 5.60 -8.40
CA ASN A 20 -9.32 5.50 -9.50
C ASN A 20 -8.32 4.38 -9.17
N ALA A 21 -7.94 3.57 -10.15
CA ALA A 21 -6.99 2.46 -9.95
C ALA A 21 -5.54 2.94 -9.72
N LEU A 22 -5.38 4.25 -9.43
CA LEU A 22 -4.11 4.87 -9.07
C LEU A 22 -3.65 4.34 -7.72
N ALA A 23 -2.43 3.82 -7.69
CA ALA A 23 -1.80 3.45 -6.44
C ALA A 23 -1.62 4.68 -5.55
N CYS A 24 -1.93 4.55 -4.26
CA CYS A 24 -1.67 5.59 -3.27
C CYS A 24 -0.15 5.85 -3.21
N PRO A 25 0.33 7.10 -3.42
CA PRO A 25 1.77 7.40 -3.39
C PRO A 25 2.43 7.05 -2.06
N ALA A 26 1.71 7.22 -0.94
CA ALA A 26 2.19 6.86 0.38
C ALA A 26 2.41 5.35 0.53
N LEU A 27 1.47 4.54 0.01
CA LEU A 27 1.58 3.09 0.01
C LEU A 27 2.73 2.61 -0.90
N ALA A 28 2.87 3.21 -2.09
CA ALA A 28 3.97 2.88 -2.99
C ALA A 28 5.34 3.16 -2.33
N SER A 29 5.46 4.33 -1.68
CA SER A 29 6.66 4.70 -0.93
C SER A 29 6.93 3.75 0.23
N GLU A 30 5.91 3.35 0.99
CA GLU A 30 6.04 2.42 2.10
C GLU A 30 6.47 1.02 1.62
N ILE A 31 5.91 0.51 0.53
CA ILE A 31 6.29 -0.81 -0.03
C ILE A 31 7.76 -0.79 -0.49
N THR A 32 8.19 0.25 -1.21
CA THR A 32 9.61 0.40 -1.57
C THR A 32 10.47 0.49 -0.31
N GLY A 33 10.03 1.26 0.70
CA GLY A 33 10.71 1.38 1.97
C GLY A 33 10.86 0.03 2.69
N PHE A 34 9.79 -0.75 2.71
CA PHE A 34 9.75 -2.09 3.30
C PHE A 34 10.77 -3.04 2.66
N LEU A 35 10.89 -3.01 1.33
CA LEU A 35 11.82 -3.86 0.58
C LEU A 35 13.29 -3.52 0.81
N PHE A 36 13.65 -2.24 1.03
CA PHE A 36 15.04 -1.79 0.94
C PHE A 36 15.58 -0.97 2.12
N LEU A 37 14.74 -0.32 2.91
CA LEU A 37 15.20 0.44 4.08
C LEU A 37 15.59 -0.50 5.21
N ASN A 38 16.45 -0.03 6.11
CA ASN A 38 16.63 -0.68 7.40
C ASN A 38 15.43 -0.40 8.33
N ASP A 39 15.37 -1.11 9.45
CA ASP A 39 14.27 -1.02 10.41
C ASP A 39 14.03 0.39 10.94
N ASP A 40 15.09 1.15 11.24
CA ASP A 40 14.95 2.46 11.87
C ASP A 40 14.35 3.47 10.89
N LEU A 41 14.80 3.42 9.63
CA LEU A 41 14.22 4.23 8.55
C LEU A 41 12.79 3.79 8.23
N LEU A 42 12.49 2.49 8.24
CA LEU A 42 11.11 2.01 8.05
C LEU A 42 10.20 2.44 9.21
N LYS A 43 10.64 2.34 10.46
CA LYS A 43 9.87 2.81 11.64
C LYS A 43 9.54 4.29 11.51
N LEU A 44 10.51 5.11 11.13
CA LEU A 44 10.29 6.55 10.89
C LEU A 44 9.29 6.81 9.76
N GLN A 45 9.34 6.01 8.71
CA GLN A 45 8.39 6.12 7.60
C GLN A 45 6.97 5.72 8.03
N VAL A 46 6.84 4.58 8.72
CA VAL A 46 5.56 4.01 9.19
C VAL A 46 4.93 4.86 10.30
N ALA A 47 5.73 5.54 11.13
CA ALA A 47 5.25 6.44 12.18
C ALA A 47 4.36 7.58 11.63
N LYS A 48 4.54 7.98 10.37
CA LYS A 48 3.70 9.02 9.72
C LYS A 48 2.22 8.64 9.65
N PHE A 49 1.90 7.35 9.76
CA PHE A 49 0.53 6.84 9.73
C PHE A 49 -0.11 6.69 11.11
N ASN A 50 0.63 6.99 12.19
CA ASN A 50 0.21 6.76 13.57
C ASN A 50 -0.37 5.34 13.82
N PRO A 51 0.36 4.27 13.42
CA PRO A 51 -0.16 2.92 13.55
C PRO A 51 -0.21 2.50 15.02
N PRO A 52 -1.11 1.57 15.38
CA PRO A 52 -1.05 0.92 16.68
C PRO A 52 0.27 0.12 16.82
N PRO A 53 0.80 -0.04 18.04
CA PRO A 53 2.06 -0.76 18.27
C PRO A 53 2.09 -2.17 17.66
N GLU A 54 0.95 -2.85 17.69
CA GLU A 54 0.77 -4.21 17.15
C GLU A 54 0.98 -4.25 15.63
N ALA A 55 0.51 -3.22 14.91
CA ALA A 55 0.68 -3.14 13.46
C ALA A 55 2.13 -2.88 13.08
N LEU A 56 2.84 -2.00 13.82
CA LEU A 56 4.26 -1.76 13.59
C LEU A 56 5.08 -3.04 13.85
N ALA A 57 4.79 -3.76 14.93
CA ALA A 57 5.45 -5.02 15.26
C ALA A 57 5.23 -6.08 14.17
N ALA A 58 3.99 -6.22 13.69
CA ALA A 58 3.67 -7.12 12.59
C ALA A 58 4.41 -6.75 11.30
N THR A 59 4.46 -5.47 10.93
CA THR A 59 5.21 -5.00 9.76
C THR A 59 6.70 -5.34 9.88
N LEU A 60 7.32 -5.09 11.03
CA LEU A 60 8.73 -5.42 11.26
C LEU A 60 8.98 -6.94 11.21
N GLN A 61 8.06 -7.74 11.74
CA GLN A 61 8.17 -9.20 11.65
C GLN A 61 8.19 -9.69 10.19
N VAL A 62 7.27 -9.20 9.35
CA VAL A 62 7.24 -9.57 7.93
C VAL A 62 8.45 -9.02 7.19
N LYS A 63 8.92 -7.82 7.56
CA LYS A 63 10.15 -7.24 7.02
C LYS A 63 11.35 -8.15 7.27
N HIS A 64 11.52 -8.65 8.47
CA HIS A 64 12.64 -9.54 8.79
C HIS A 64 12.66 -10.82 7.94
N CYS A 65 11.49 -11.37 7.60
CA CYS A 65 11.38 -12.45 6.63
C CYS A 65 11.76 -11.98 5.22
N THR A 66 11.34 -10.79 4.83
CA THR A 66 11.61 -10.20 3.52
C THR A 66 13.10 -9.86 3.34
N ASP A 67 13.80 -9.44 4.39
CA ASP A 67 15.22 -9.10 4.33
C ASP A 67 16.12 -10.32 4.12
N GLN A 68 15.63 -11.53 4.41
CA GLN A 68 16.30 -12.79 4.08
C GLN A 68 16.24 -13.11 2.57
N ILE A 69 15.38 -12.43 1.81
CA ILE A 69 15.31 -12.57 0.36
C ILE A 69 16.55 -11.89 -0.27
N PRO A 70 17.23 -12.55 -1.22
CA PRO A 70 18.34 -11.95 -1.95
C PRO A 70 17.95 -10.60 -2.56
N LEU A 71 18.90 -9.65 -2.55
CA LEU A 71 18.65 -8.31 -3.08
C LEU A 71 18.19 -8.34 -4.56
N SER A 72 18.73 -9.27 -5.35
CA SER A 72 18.31 -9.49 -6.75
C SER A 72 16.82 -9.77 -6.87
N ASP A 73 16.28 -10.58 -5.97
CA ASP A 73 14.89 -11.04 -6.03
C ASP A 73 13.96 -9.94 -5.50
N ARG A 74 14.39 -9.18 -4.49
CA ARG A 74 13.70 -7.96 -4.04
C ARG A 74 13.60 -6.91 -5.16
N LEU A 75 14.65 -6.74 -5.96
CA LEU A 75 14.62 -5.87 -7.14
C LEU A 75 13.66 -6.39 -8.24
N LEU A 76 13.53 -7.71 -8.39
CA LEU A 76 12.55 -8.29 -9.31
C LEU A 76 11.11 -8.05 -8.83
N ILE A 77 10.87 -8.14 -7.51
CA ILE A 77 9.57 -7.81 -6.89
C ILE A 77 9.23 -6.33 -7.13
N GLU A 78 10.16 -5.41 -6.87
CA GLU A 78 9.93 -3.98 -7.12
C GLU A 78 9.61 -3.70 -8.60
N LYS A 79 10.36 -4.31 -9.54
CA LYS A 79 10.07 -4.18 -10.98
C LYS A 79 8.68 -4.70 -11.35
N ALA A 80 8.23 -5.79 -10.71
CA ALA A 80 6.89 -6.32 -10.93
C ALA A 80 5.81 -5.36 -10.41
N LEU A 81 6.01 -4.80 -9.21
CA LEU A 81 5.12 -3.79 -8.62
C LEU A 81 5.03 -2.54 -9.51
N LEU A 82 6.15 -2.04 -10.01
CA LEU A 82 6.19 -0.89 -10.91
C LEU A 82 5.41 -1.15 -12.21
N LYS A 83 5.51 -2.36 -12.78
CA LYS A 83 4.70 -2.76 -13.95
C LYS A 83 3.20 -2.77 -13.65
N ILE A 84 2.79 -3.19 -12.45
CA ILE A 84 1.38 -3.17 -12.03
C ILE A 84 0.88 -1.73 -11.93
N VAL A 85 1.63 -0.86 -11.25
CA VAL A 85 1.26 0.56 -11.10
C VAL A 85 1.13 1.24 -12.46
N LEU A 86 2.04 0.98 -13.40
CA LEU A 86 1.96 1.56 -14.74
C LEU A 86 0.78 1.04 -15.58
N LYS A 87 0.38 -0.22 -15.40
CA LYS A 87 -0.77 -0.80 -16.12
C LYS A 87 -2.12 -0.40 -15.54
N CYS A 88 -2.21 -0.28 -14.21
CA CYS A 88 -3.46 0.00 -13.50
C CYS A 88 -3.64 1.49 -13.21
N GLY A 89 -2.59 2.30 -13.27
CA GLY A 89 -2.63 3.74 -13.02
C GLY A 89 -2.92 4.61 -14.23
N VAL A 90 -3.49 4.04 -15.31
CA VAL A 90 -3.99 4.76 -16.49
C VAL A 90 -5.51 4.75 -16.47
#